data_AF-A0A511VAC0-F1
#
_entry.id   AF-A0A511VAC0-F1
#
_cell.length_a   1.000
_cell.length_b   1.000
_cell.length_c   1.000
_cell.angle_alpha   90.00
_cell.angle_beta   90.00
_cell.angle_gamma   90.00
#
_symmetry.space_group_name_H-M   'P 1'
#
loop_
_entity.id
_entity.type
_entity.pdbx_description
1 polymer ?
#
loop_
_entity_poly.entity_id
_entity_poly.type
_entity_poly.pdbx_seq_one_letter_code
_entity_poly.pdbx_strand_id
1 'polypeptide(L)'
;MRVNGGIDPLFPRKLPNSNKARNSNQLNMNSNGNKPNSSSNGTGNSIFKSGRITIEAIESNPHVFSGKSANEIAEMLKKVGYDVMIQTSKKSRSGAEIIKINNHGNGRNITQVQVSPGGGRHGENPYVKISTSDQGIIKIVNGVKSTYKTDGAEKAKIIFTGGK
;
A
#
# COMPACT_ATOMS: atom_id res chain seq x y z
N MET A 1 -35.02 -36.16 49.03
CA MET A 1 -34.05 -37.13 49.61
C MET A 1 -32.73 -36.41 49.85
N ARG A 2 -32.24 -36.44 51.08
CA ARG A 2 -30.90 -36.00 51.51
C ARG A 2 -29.90 -37.15 51.35
N VAL A 3 -28.63 -36.86 51.03
CA VAL A 3 -27.36 -37.17 51.75
C VAL A 3 -26.17 -37.04 50.77
N ASN A 4 -25.23 -36.10 50.97
CA ASN A 4 -23.93 -36.20 51.67
C ASN A 4 -22.96 -37.22 50.99
N GLY A 5 -21.66 -36.98 50.75
CA GLY A 5 -20.66 -36.04 51.25
C GLY A 5 -19.30 -36.78 51.34
N GLY A 6 -18.15 -36.10 51.24
CA GLY A 6 -16.79 -36.65 51.46
C GLY A 6 -15.77 -36.21 50.40
N ILE A 7 -15.10 -35.05 50.51
CA ILE A 7 -13.89 -34.66 51.30
C ILE A 7 -12.58 -35.29 50.75
N ASP A 8 -11.67 -34.40 50.32
CA ASP A 8 -10.32 -34.60 49.75
C ASP A 8 -9.27 -35.22 50.72
N PRO A 9 -8.04 -35.60 50.26
CA PRO A 9 -6.91 -34.65 50.39
C PRO A 9 -5.72 -34.75 49.39
N LEU A 10 -5.12 -33.57 49.17
CA LEU A 10 -3.73 -33.14 48.85
C LEU A 10 -2.55 -34.15 48.61
N PHE A 11 -1.91 -34.01 47.42
CA PHE A 11 -0.53 -34.27 46.88
C PHE A 11 0.65 -34.81 47.76
N PRO A 12 1.65 -35.57 47.19
CA PRO A 12 2.88 -34.96 46.60
C PRO A 12 3.58 -35.67 45.38
N ARG A 13 4.60 -34.95 44.84
CA ARG A 13 5.49 -35.11 43.64
C ARG A 13 6.32 -36.41 43.48
N LYS A 14 6.62 -36.86 42.23
CA LYS A 14 7.97 -36.88 41.54
C LYS A 14 7.97 -37.65 40.19
N LEU A 15 8.91 -37.26 39.32
CA LEU A 15 9.20 -37.63 37.91
C LEU A 15 9.44 -39.13 37.62
N PRO A 16 9.37 -39.52 36.32
CA PRO A 16 10.53 -40.20 35.74
C PRO A 16 11.06 -39.60 34.43
N ASN A 17 12.40 -39.58 34.40
CA ASN A 17 13.32 -39.26 33.32
C ASN A 17 13.46 -40.47 32.39
N SER A 18 13.46 -40.27 31.06
CA SER A 18 14.17 -41.18 30.14
C SER A 18 14.69 -40.41 28.92
N ASN A 19 16.02 -40.31 28.85
CA ASN A 19 16.78 -39.83 27.71
C ASN A 19 16.77 -40.87 26.57
N LYS A 20 16.43 -40.46 25.34
CA LYS A 20 17.00 -41.10 24.14
C LYS A 20 17.00 -40.20 22.89
N ALA A 21 18.23 -39.94 22.44
CA ALA A 21 18.69 -39.72 21.06
C ALA A 21 18.26 -38.48 20.26
N ARG A 22 19.28 -37.65 20.00
CA ARG A 22 19.42 -36.76 18.85
C ARG A 22 19.28 -37.56 17.55
N ASN A 23 18.49 -37.09 16.58
CA ASN A 23 18.92 -37.09 15.18
C ASN A 23 18.20 -36.00 14.37
N SER A 24 19.00 -35.07 13.85
CA SER A 24 18.61 -34.00 12.96
C SER A 24 18.52 -34.54 11.53
N ASN A 25 17.33 -34.66 10.97
CA ASN A 25 17.16 -34.84 9.53
C ASN A 25 17.00 -33.47 8.87
N GLN A 26 18.12 -32.95 8.37
CA GLN A 26 18.14 -32.01 7.25
C GLN A 26 17.62 -32.74 6.00
N LEU A 27 16.58 -32.22 5.37
CA LEU A 27 16.37 -32.40 3.94
C LEU A 27 16.14 -31.03 3.30
N ASN A 28 17.17 -30.65 2.54
CA ASN A 28 17.27 -29.55 1.61
C ASN A 28 16.42 -29.84 0.36
N MET A 29 15.52 -28.94 -0.03
CA MET A 29 15.24 -28.64 -1.45
C MET A 29 14.80 -27.17 -1.63
N ASN A 30 15.78 -26.37 -2.04
CA ASN A 30 15.75 -25.28 -3.00
C ASN A 30 14.40 -24.91 -3.66
N SER A 31 13.93 -23.68 -3.42
CA SER A 31 13.12 -22.94 -4.40
C SER A 31 13.52 -21.45 -4.40
N ASN A 32 14.14 -21.08 -5.53
CA ASN A 32 14.41 -19.72 -5.97
C ASN A 32 13.14 -18.86 -5.89
N GLY A 33 13.26 -17.68 -5.28
CA GLY A 33 12.19 -16.68 -5.27
C GLY A 33 12.55 -15.45 -4.45
N ASN A 34 13.43 -14.62 -4.99
CA ASN A 34 13.66 -13.20 -4.65
C ASN A 34 13.24 -12.72 -3.26
N LYS A 35 14.18 -12.81 -2.33
CA LYS A 35 14.27 -11.87 -1.21
C LYS A 35 14.69 -10.52 -1.79
N PRO A 36 13.90 -9.43 -1.74
CA PRO A 36 14.44 -8.13 -2.09
C PRO A 36 15.40 -7.71 -0.98
N ASN A 37 16.68 -7.98 -1.22
CA ASN A 37 17.78 -7.50 -0.42
C ASN A 37 18.08 -6.06 -0.85
N SER A 38 18.28 -5.22 0.16
CA SER A 38 19.15 -4.03 0.14
C SER A 38 18.76 -2.84 -0.74
N SER A 39 18.41 -1.77 -0.03
CA SER A 39 19.06 -0.45 -0.16
C SER A 39 19.94 -0.27 -1.39
N SER A 40 19.36 0.29 -2.45
CA SER A 40 20.11 1.01 -3.46
C SER A 40 20.22 2.47 -3.01
N ASN A 41 21.34 2.83 -2.39
CA ASN A 41 21.85 4.20 -2.45
C ASN A 41 22.26 4.49 -3.90
N GLY A 42 21.26 4.72 -4.76
CA GLY A 42 21.40 5.55 -5.93
C GLY A 42 20.74 6.88 -5.59
N THR A 43 21.22 7.98 -6.13
CA THR A 43 20.60 9.31 -6.04
C THR A 43 19.20 9.26 -6.67
N GLY A 44 18.25 8.66 -5.96
CA GLY A 44 16.89 8.45 -6.41
C GLY A 44 16.21 9.79 -6.39
N ASN A 45 15.65 10.20 -7.53
CA ASN A 45 14.70 11.30 -7.59
C ASN A 45 13.57 10.99 -6.61
N SER A 46 13.72 11.45 -5.36
CA SER A 46 12.67 11.38 -4.38
C SER A 46 11.51 12.17 -4.97
N ILE A 47 10.43 11.47 -5.32
CA ILE A 47 9.23 12.11 -5.87
C ILE A 47 8.62 13.11 -4.87
N PHE A 48 8.98 12.96 -3.60
CA PHE A 48 8.70 13.90 -2.53
C PHE A 48 9.92 14.77 -2.27
N LYS A 49 9.79 16.08 -2.46
CA LYS A 49 10.81 17.07 -2.08
C LYS A 49 10.27 17.89 -0.92
N SER A 50 10.92 17.81 0.24
CA SER A 50 10.49 18.50 1.47
C SER A 50 9.02 18.24 1.83
N GLY A 51 8.57 16.98 1.72
CA GLY A 51 7.17 16.60 2.00
C GLY A 51 6.16 17.05 0.94
N ARG A 52 6.62 17.44 -0.26
CA ARG A 52 5.77 17.92 -1.37
C ARG A 52 5.91 17.05 -2.59
N ILE A 53 4.82 16.89 -3.32
CA ILE A 53 4.82 16.28 -4.65
C ILE A 53 4.71 17.37 -5.72
N THR A 54 5.36 17.16 -6.86
CA THR A 54 5.28 18.06 -8.02
C THR A 54 4.90 17.29 -9.28
N ILE A 55 4.27 17.95 -10.24
CA ILE A 55 3.99 17.37 -11.57
C ILE A 55 5.28 16.89 -12.21
N GLU A 56 6.34 17.71 -12.18
CA GLU A 56 7.63 17.41 -12.80
C GLU A 56 8.29 16.18 -12.16
N ALA A 57 8.20 16.04 -10.83
CA ALA A 57 8.71 14.84 -10.15
C ALA A 57 8.01 13.56 -10.63
N ILE A 58 6.69 13.62 -10.86
CA ILE A 58 5.93 12.49 -11.38
C ILE A 58 6.21 12.25 -12.87
N GLU A 59 6.34 13.29 -13.69
CA GLU A 59 6.72 13.12 -15.10
C GLU A 59 8.13 12.52 -15.23
N SER A 60 9.04 12.83 -14.30
CA SER A 60 10.40 12.24 -14.27
C SER A 60 10.43 10.78 -13.83
N ASN A 61 9.40 10.31 -13.12
CA ASN A 61 9.26 8.92 -12.68
C ASN A 61 7.77 8.51 -12.65
N PRO A 62 7.13 8.32 -13.83
CA PRO A 62 5.69 8.12 -13.92
C PRO A 62 5.25 6.77 -13.35
N HIS A 63 6.16 5.80 -13.26
CA HIS A 63 5.89 4.45 -12.76
C HIS A 63 5.90 4.34 -11.24
N VAL A 64 6.23 5.42 -10.51
CA VAL A 64 6.42 5.38 -9.05
C VAL A 64 5.24 4.81 -8.26
N PHE A 65 4.02 4.94 -8.79
CA PHE A 65 2.80 4.40 -8.17
C PHE A 65 2.16 3.24 -8.96
N SER A 66 2.75 2.82 -10.08
CA SER A 66 2.23 1.71 -10.89
C SER A 66 2.18 0.43 -10.08
N GLY A 67 1.03 -0.25 -10.08
CA GLY A 67 0.84 -1.52 -9.40
C GLY A 67 0.79 -1.46 -7.87
N LYS A 68 0.96 -0.27 -7.26
CA LYS A 68 0.90 -0.11 -5.81
C LYS A 68 -0.53 -0.09 -5.29
N SER A 69 -0.76 -0.78 -4.19
CA SER A 69 -1.97 -0.73 -3.39
C SER A 69 -2.11 0.59 -2.62
N ALA A 70 -3.30 0.88 -2.08
CA ALA A 70 -3.49 2.04 -1.21
C ALA A 70 -2.62 1.97 0.05
N ASN A 71 -2.42 0.78 0.61
CA ASN A 71 -1.54 0.58 1.78
C ASN A 71 -0.09 0.93 1.46
N GLU A 72 0.46 0.46 0.33
CA GLU A 72 1.84 0.78 -0.04
C GLU A 72 2.05 2.28 -0.28
N ILE A 73 1.09 2.94 -0.94
CA ILE A 73 1.15 4.39 -1.15
C ILE A 73 1.01 5.14 0.19
N ALA A 74 0.12 4.69 1.09
CA ALA A 74 -0.01 5.26 2.42
C ALA A 74 1.28 5.16 3.22
N GLU A 75 1.98 4.02 3.17
CA GLU A 75 3.29 3.87 3.82
C GLU A 75 4.36 4.77 3.22
N MET A 76 4.35 5.00 1.89
CA MET A 76 5.23 5.98 1.25
C MET A 76 4.95 7.41 1.76
N LEU A 77 3.67 7.76 1.92
CA LEU A 77 3.25 9.07 2.43
C LEU A 77 3.63 9.26 3.90
N LYS A 78 3.41 8.25 4.74
CA LYS A 78 3.81 8.28 6.17
C LYS A 78 5.31 8.48 6.33
N LYS A 79 6.13 7.82 5.52
CA LYS A 79 7.60 7.97 5.52
C LYS A 79 8.08 9.40 5.27
N VAL A 80 7.27 10.23 4.59
CA VAL A 80 7.58 11.65 4.36
C VAL A 80 6.74 12.59 5.23
N GLY A 81 6.13 12.05 6.28
CA GLY A 81 5.49 12.81 7.36
C GLY A 81 4.01 13.12 7.14
N TYR A 82 3.34 12.50 6.18
CA TYR A 82 1.88 12.61 6.09
C TYR A 82 1.18 11.73 7.14
N ASP A 83 0.18 12.29 7.79
CA ASP A 83 -0.82 11.54 8.54
C ASP A 83 -1.98 11.19 7.62
N VAL A 84 -2.29 9.89 7.54
CA VAL A 84 -3.17 9.33 6.51
C VAL A 84 -4.15 8.32 7.09
N MET A 85 -5.34 8.28 6.49
CA MET A 85 -6.35 7.27 6.74
C MET A 85 -6.79 6.64 5.42
N ILE A 86 -6.83 5.32 5.35
CA ILE A 86 -7.35 4.59 4.19
C ILE A 86 -8.83 4.29 4.41
N GLN A 87 -9.65 4.51 3.39
CA GLN A 87 -11.06 4.17 3.38
C GLN A 87 -11.49 3.72 1.99
N THR A 88 -12.53 2.90 1.91
CA THR A 88 -13.12 2.53 0.62
C THR A 88 -13.89 3.70 0.00
N SER A 89 -13.89 3.79 -1.32
CA SER A 89 -14.71 4.76 -2.05
C SER A 89 -16.20 4.47 -1.84
N LYS A 90 -16.96 5.51 -1.49
CA LYS A 90 -18.43 5.43 -1.39
C LYS A 90 -19.11 5.26 -2.75
N LYS A 91 -18.38 5.45 -3.86
CA LYS A 91 -18.94 5.31 -5.21
C LYS A 91 -19.16 3.83 -5.53
N SER A 92 -20.42 3.47 -5.68
CA SER A 92 -20.85 2.11 -6.05
C SER A 92 -20.07 1.58 -7.25
N ARG A 93 -19.64 0.32 -7.17
CA ARG A 93 -18.90 -0.44 -8.19
C ARG A 93 -17.55 0.16 -8.62
N SER A 94 -17.02 1.16 -7.91
CA SER A 94 -15.73 1.76 -8.29
C SER A 94 -14.53 0.90 -7.91
N GLY A 95 -14.64 0.08 -6.86
CA GLY A 95 -13.51 -0.69 -6.30
C GLY A 95 -12.33 0.19 -5.85
N ALA A 96 -12.49 1.51 -5.81
CA ALA A 96 -11.42 2.44 -5.52
C ALA A 96 -11.23 2.59 -4.01
N GLU A 97 -9.98 2.83 -3.62
CA GLU A 97 -9.59 3.16 -2.26
C GLU A 97 -9.16 4.63 -2.19
N ILE A 98 -9.42 5.26 -1.07
CA ILE A 98 -9.11 6.67 -0.81
C ILE A 98 -8.15 6.73 0.38
N ILE A 99 -7.01 7.38 0.17
CA ILE A 99 -6.08 7.79 1.21
C ILE A 99 -6.40 9.25 1.52
N LYS A 100 -7.08 9.49 2.64
CA LYS A 100 -7.37 10.82 3.16
C LYS A 100 -6.14 11.35 3.89
N ILE A 101 -5.77 12.60 3.61
CA ILE A 101 -4.68 13.28 4.31
C ILE A 101 -5.26 14.13 5.44
N ASN A 102 -4.79 13.91 6.67
CA ASN A 102 -5.28 14.61 7.85
C ASN A 102 -4.47 15.87 8.17
N ASN A 103 -3.20 15.95 7.72
CA ASN A 103 -2.25 17.01 8.06
C ASN A 103 -1.69 17.75 6.83
N HIS A 104 -2.56 18.08 5.87
CA HIS A 104 -2.20 18.92 4.72
C HIS A 104 -1.92 20.37 5.16
N GLY A 105 -1.15 21.13 4.37
CA GLY A 105 -0.61 22.43 4.78
C GLY A 105 0.76 22.31 5.44
N ASN A 106 1.29 23.41 6.00
CA ASN A 106 2.63 23.47 6.62
C ASN A 106 3.74 22.88 5.73
N GLY A 107 3.76 23.31 4.47
CA GLY A 107 4.70 22.82 3.46
C GLY A 107 4.18 21.60 2.70
N ARG A 108 3.25 20.79 3.21
CA ARG A 108 2.69 19.61 2.50
C ARG A 108 1.52 20.00 1.60
N ASN A 109 1.50 19.48 0.37
CA ASN A 109 0.48 19.88 -0.62
C ASN A 109 -0.54 18.81 -1.00
N ILE A 110 -0.34 17.52 -0.71
CA ILE A 110 -1.35 16.49 -0.98
C ILE A 110 -2.53 16.63 -0.02
N THR A 111 -3.74 16.65 -0.57
CA THR A 111 -4.99 16.71 0.19
C THR A 111 -5.72 15.36 0.20
N GLN A 112 -5.58 14.58 -0.87
CA GLN A 112 -6.16 13.24 -0.98
C GLN A 112 -5.43 12.44 -2.07
N VAL A 113 -5.33 11.12 -1.89
CA VAL A 113 -5.00 10.19 -2.97
C VAL A 113 -6.14 9.20 -3.18
N GLN A 114 -6.44 8.87 -4.43
CA GLN A 114 -7.35 7.79 -4.81
C GLN A 114 -6.56 6.76 -5.62
N VAL A 115 -6.68 5.50 -5.23
CA VAL A 115 -6.17 4.35 -5.98
C VAL A 115 -7.37 3.67 -6.62
N SER A 116 -7.38 3.56 -7.94
CA SER A 116 -8.50 2.97 -8.68
C SER A 116 -8.02 1.78 -9.49
N PRO A 117 -8.75 0.66 -9.47
CA PRO A 117 -8.49 -0.48 -10.35
C PRO A 117 -8.83 -0.18 -11.81
N GLY A 118 -9.35 1.01 -12.14
CA GLY A 118 -9.88 1.35 -13.45
C GLY A 118 -11.38 1.10 -13.54
N GLY A 119 -11.90 1.06 -14.76
CA GLY A 119 -13.30 0.78 -15.09
C GLY A 119 -14.17 2.03 -15.34
N GLY A 120 -15.44 1.76 -15.62
CA GLY A 120 -16.43 2.79 -15.92
C GLY A 120 -16.11 3.55 -17.22
N ARG A 121 -16.39 4.86 -17.22
CA ARG A 121 -16.25 5.70 -18.42
C ARG A 121 -14.82 5.97 -18.88
N HIS A 122 -13.81 5.58 -18.09
CA HIS A 122 -12.41 5.88 -18.34
C HIS A 122 -11.60 4.71 -18.92
N GLY A 123 -12.24 3.55 -19.13
CA GLY A 123 -11.59 2.33 -19.59
C GLY A 123 -11.03 1.52 -18.43
N GLU A 124 -10.42 0.37 -18.74
CA GLU A 124 -10.02 -0.64 -17.74
C GLU A 124 -8.72 -0.31 -17.02
N ASN A 125 -7.96 0.69 -17.49
CA ASN A 125 -6.65 1.00 -16.94
C ASN A 125 -6.73 1.47 -15.48
N PRO A 126 -5.98 0.83 -14.57
CA PRO A 126 -5.80 1.32 -13.21
C PRO A 126 -5.19 2.72 -13.21
N TYR A 127 -5.49 3.51 -12.19
CA TYR A 127 -4.88 4.83 -12.04
C TYR A 127 -4.76 5.26 -10.58
N VAL A 128 -3.82 6.18 -10.35
CA VAL A 128 -3.69 6.92 -9.10
C VAL A 128 -4.03 8.38 -9.35
N LYS A 129 -4.94 8.93 -8.56
CA LYS A 129 -5.32 10.35 -8.60
C LYS A 129 -4.84 11.04 -7.34
N ILE A 130 -4.02 12.06 -7.50
CA ILE A 130 -3.44 12.86 -6.42
C ILE A 130 -4.07 14.24 -6.49
N SER A 131 -4.87 14.57 -5.48
CA SER A 131 -5.37 15.91 -5.28
C SER A 131 -4.32 16.71 -4.50
N THR A 132 -3.97 17.89 -4.99
CA THR A 132 -3.05 18.81 -4.33
C THR A 132 -3.73 20.15 -4.03
N SER A 133 -3.18 20.90 -3.08
CA SER A 133 -3.66 22.24 -2.72
C SER A 133 -3.19 23.34 -3.68
N ASP A 134 -2.19 23.07 -4.52
CA ASP A 134 -1.50 24.11 -5.31
C ASP A 134 -1.31 23.79 -6.80
N GLN A 135 -1.39 22.53 -7.21
CA GLN A 135 -1.20 22.10 -8.61
C GLN A 135 -2.46 21.48 -9.21
N GLY A 136 -3.58 21.51 -8.47
CA GLY A 136 -4.81 20.83 -8.86
C GLY A 136 -4.68 19.31 -8.76
N ILE A 137 -5.18 18.60 -9.77
CA ILE A 137 -5.27 17.13 -9.78
C ILE A 137 -4.24 16.55 -10.74
N ILE A 138 -3.42 15.62 -10.24
CA ILE A 138 -2.51 14.80 -11.04
C ILE A 138 -3.13 13.40 -11.15
N LYS A 139 -3.24 12.86 -12.35
CA LYS A 139 -3.80 11.52 -12.60
C LYS A 139 -2.80 10.68 -13.38
N ILE A 140 -2.36 9.59 -12.76
CA ILE A 140 -1.32 8.72 -13.28
C ILE A 140 -2.01 7.43 -13.73
N VAL A 141 -2.14 7.25 -15.04
CA VAL A 141 -2.86 6.14 -15.65
C VAL A 141 -1.87 5.05 -16.03
N ASN A 142 -2.13 3.83 -15.53
CA ASN A 142 -1.33 2.66 -15.86
C ASN A 142 -1.73 2.11 -17.24
N GLY A 143 -1.15 2.67 -18.30
CA GLY A 143 -1.47 2.32 -19.69
C GLY A 143 -1.11 3.43 -20.67
N VAL A 144 -1.46 3.21 -21.94
CA VAL A 144 -1.25 4.16 -23.05
C VAL A 144 -2.44 5.09 -23.24
N LYS A 145 -2.20 6.29 -23.77
CA LYS A 145 -3.25 7.30 -24.00
C LYS A 145 -4.40 6.79 -24.88
N SER A 146 -4.09 5.98 -25.90
CA SER A 146 -5.07 5.45 -26.87
C SER A 146 -6.16 4.56 -26.23
N THR A 147 -5.86 3.95 -25.08
CA THR A 147 -6.81 3.08 -24.35
C THR A 147 -7.60 3.81 -23.27
N TYR A 148 -7.22 5.03 -22.94
CA TYR A 148 -7.89 5.83 -21.92
C TYR A 148 -9.04 6.62 -22.52
N LYS A 149 -10.23 6.46 -21.92
CA LYS A 149 -11.46 7.12 -22.37
C LYS A 149 -11.66 8.43 -21.61
N THR A 150 -11.92 9.51 -22.34
CA THR A 150 -12.26 10.81 -21.79
C THR A 150 -13.22 11.55 -22.71
N ASP A 151 -14.09 12.36 -22.13
CA ASP A 151 -14.98 13.30 -22.81
C ASP A 151 -14.29 14.62 -23.18
N GLY A 152 -12.98 14.74 -22.90
CA GLY A 152 -12.21 15.97 -23.12
C GLY A 152 -12.40 17.03 -22.04
N ALA A 153 -13.26 16.80 -21.04
CA ALA A 153 -13.51 17.74 -19.94
C ALA A 153 -12.67 17.45 -18.69
N GLU A 154 -11.70 16.52 -18.77
CA GLU A 154 -10.84 16.20 -17.64
C GLU A 154 -9.93 17.38 -17.28
N LYS A 155 -10.11 17.93 -16.08
CA LYS A 155 -9.28 19.01 -15.53
C LYS A 155 -7.97 18.52 -14.89
N ALA A 156 -7.77 17.22 -14.78
CA ALA A 156 -6.56 16.65 -14.21
C ALA A 156 -5.42 16.68 -15.23
N LYS A 157 -4.21 16.94 -14.76
CA LYS A 157 -2.98 16.64 -15.52
C LYS A 157 -2.84 15.12 -15.59
N ILE A 158 -3.05 14.55 -16.78
CA ILE A 158 -2.94 13.10 -16.99
C ILE A 158 -1.51 12.75 -17.42
N ILE A 159 -0.92 11.76 -16.75
CA ILE A 159 0.39 11.19 -17.04
C ILE A 159 0.19 9.69 -17.32
N PHE A 160 0.67 9.23 -18.47
CA PHE A 160 0.54 7.83 -18.92
C PHE A 160 1.87 7.09 -18.72
N THR A 161 1.79 5.86 -18.21
CA THR A 161 2.99 5.02 -17.97
C THR A 161 3.30 4.07 -19.13
N GLY A 162 2.35 3.82 -20.04
CA GLY A 162 2.50 2.85 -21.13
C GLY A 162 3.34 3.33 -22.32
N GLY A 163 3.95 4.52 -22.25
CA GLY A 163 4.55 5.18 -23.41
C GLY A 163 3.54 6.00 -24.22
N LYS A 164 4.04 6.69 -25.26
CA LYS A 164 3.22 7.48 -26.19
C LYS A 164 2.56 6.59 -27.23
#